data_AF-A0A540MEE1-F1
#
_entry.id   AF-A0A540MEE1-F1
#
_cell.length_a   1.000
_cell.length_b   1.000
_cell.length_c   1.000
_cell.angle_alpha   90.00
_cell.angle_beta   90.00
_cell.angle_gamma   90.00
#
_symmetry.space_group_name_H-M   'P 1'
#
loop_
_entity.id
_entity.type
_entity.pdbx_description
1 polymer ?
#
loop_
_entity_poly.entity_id
_entity_poly.type
_entity_poly.pdbx_seq_one_letter_code
_entity_poly.pdbx_strand_id
1 'polypeptide(L)'
;MNANCGCFVSAQKVFDKMTEKSVDSWATMIDAYAKWDRPVEALKLFGRMECENVDLNEVTLVNVLTACARARDLDMAKRVHRYID
;
A
#
# COMPACT_ATOMS: atom_id res chain seq x y z
N MET A 1 12.17 -9.09 16.74
CA MET A 1 11.85 -8.12 17.81
C MET A 1 10.56 -7.42 17.44
N ASN A 2 9.50 -7.63 18.23
CA ASN A 2 8.20 -6.98 18.09
C ASN A 2 8.33 -5.50 18.44
N ALA A 3 8.61 -4.65 17.45
CA ALA A 3 8.45 -3.21 17.60
C ALA A 3 7.28 -2.79 16.70
N ASN A 4 6.32 -2.04 17.28
CA ASN A 4 5.33 -1.18 16.62
C ASN A 4 3.87 -1.64 16.35
N CYS A 5 3.35 -2.75 16.91
CA CYS A 5 1.92 -3.09 16.69
C CYS A 5 0.98 -1.94 17.08
N GLY A 6 1.32 -1.19 18.14
CA GLY A 6 0.54 -0.02 18.59
C GLY A 6 0.55 1.15 17.61
N CYS A 7 1.74 1.50 17.07
CA CYS A 7 1.88 2.60 16.11
C CYS A 7 1.21 2.28 14.78
N PHE A 8 1.35 1.04 14.29
CA PHE A 8 0.69 0.59 13.07
C PHE A 8 -0.84 0.67 13.16
N VAL A 9 -1.41 0.09 14.23
CA VAL A 9 -2.88 0.12 14.45
C VAL A 9 -3.38 1.56 14.62
N SER A 10 -2.58 2.43 15.25
CA SER A 10 -2.94 3.85 15.40
C SER A 10 -2.90 4.58 14.06
N ALA A 11 -1.87 4.36 13.24
CA ALA A 11 -1.76 4.92 11.91
C ALA A 11 -2.94 4.47 11.02
N GLN A 12 -3.30 3.19 11.07
CA GLN A 12 -4.47 2.67 10.37
C GLN A 12 -5.77 3.38 10.81
N LYS A 13 -6.00 3.53 12.12
CA LYS A 13 -7.18 4.22 12.64
C LYS A 13 -7.24 5.69 12.22
N VAL A 14 -6.10 6.37 12.17
CA VAL A 14 -6.04 7.76 11.71
C VAL A 14 -6.36 7.80 10.22
N PHE A 15 -5.71 6.96 9.42
CA PHE A 15 -5.94 6.85 7.98
C PHE A 15 -7.41 6.59 7.66
N ASP A 16 -8.04 5.61 8.32
CA ASP A 16 -9.45 5.26 8.09
C ASP A 16 -10.40 6.43 8.43
N LYS A 17 -10.04 7.30 9.38
CA LYS A 17 -10.83 8.47 9.77
C LYS A 17 -10.57 9.72 8.93
N MET A 18 -9.54 9.74 8.09
CA MET A 18 -9.27 10.88 7.20
C MET A 18 -10.38 11.02 6.16
N THR A 19 -11.03 12.18 6.13
CA THR A 19 -12.04 12.54 5.12
C THR A 19 -11.41 12.71 3.74
N GLU A 20 -10.20 13.28 3.69
CA GLU A 20 -9.40 13.41 2.47
C GLU A 20 -8.04 12.77 2.71
N LYS A 21 -7.64 11.86 1.82
CA LYS A 21 -6.37 11.13 1.89
C LYS A 21 -5.47 11.60 0.76
N SER A 22 -4.30 12.12 1.09
CA SER A 22 -3.29 12.48 0.09
C SER A 22 -2.56 11.24 -0.44
N VAL A 23 -1.94 11.37 -1.61
CA VAL A 23 -1.03 10.36 -2.19
C VAL A 23 -0.03 9.84 -1.15
N ASP A 24 0.58 10.74 -0.37
CA ASP A 24 1.56 10.37 0.65
C ASP A 24 0.95 9.54 1.80
N SER A 25 -0.30 9.82 2.18
CA SER A 25 -0.98 9.05 3.22
C SER A 25 -1.28 7.61 2.77
N TRP A 26 -1.65 7.43 1.50
CA TRP A 26 -1.80 6.11 0.89
C TRP A 26 -0.47 5.38 0.78
N ALA A 27 0.56 6.05 0.24
CA ALA A 27 1.90 5.50 0.10
C ALA A 27 2.46 5.02 1.44
N THR A 28 2.30 5.82 2.50
CA THR A 28 2.75 5.50 3.86
C THR A 28 2.05 4.25 4.41
N MET A 29 0.73 4.13 4.22
CA MET A 29 0.01 2.96 4.71
C MET A 29 0.32 1.70 3.90
N ILE A 30 0.44 1.80 2.58
CA ILE A 30 0.84 0.69 1.71
C ILE A 30 2.24 0.18 2.08
N ASP A 31 3.20 1.10 2.28
CA ASP A 31 4.54 0.80 2.78
C ASP A 31 4.50 0.07 4.12
N ALA A 32 3.67 0.56 5.05
CA ALA A 32 3.50 -0.05 6.36
C ALA A 32 2.96 -1.49 6.23
N TYR A 33 1.90 -1.73 5.44
CA TYR A 33 1.41 -3.09 5.21
C TYR A 33 2.47 -4.00 4.56
N ALA A 34 3.19 -3.50 3.55
CA ALA A 34 4.23 -4.25 2.85
C ALA A 34 5.39 -4.63 3.79
N LYS A 35 5.81 -3.75 4.69
CA LYS A 35 6.88 -4.00 5.67
C LYS A 35 6.45 -4.97 6.79
N TRP A 36 5.17 -4.98 7.14
CA TRP A 36 4.61 -5.75 8.27
C TRP A 36 4.21 -7.18 7.93
N ASP A 37 4.74 -7.73 6.83
CA ASP A 37 4.41 -9.07 6.32
C ASP A 37 2.92 -9.25 6.04
N ARG A 38 2.27 -8.15 5.61
CA ARG A 38 0.87 -8.12 5.19
C ARG A 38 0.75 -7.68 3.73
N PRO A 39 1.36 -8.44 2.79
CA PRO A 39 1.40 -8.03 1.39
C PRO A 39 -0.01 -8.03 0.77
N VAL A 40 -0.90 -8.95 1.16
CA VAL A 40 -2.28 -8.99 0.63
C VAL A 40 -3.06 -7.73 1.02
N GLU A 41 -2.91 -7.26 2.25
CA GLU A 41 -3.54 -6.04 2.73
C GLU A 41 -2.96 -4.80 2.05
N ALA A 42 -1.66 -4.78 1.75
CA ALA A 42 -1.04 -3.72 0.95
C ALA A 42 -1.66 -3.65 -0.47
N LEU A 43 -1.83 -4.81 -1.13
CA LEU A 43 -2.45 -4.87 -2.46
C LEU A 43 -3.93 -4.48 -2.46
N LYS A 44 -4.69 -4.87 -1.42
CA LYS A 44 -6.08 -4.42 -1.25
C LYS A 44 -6.15 -2.91 -1.06
N LEU A 45 -5.22 -2.34 -0.30
CA LEU A 45 -5.17 -0.89 -0.09
C LEU A 45 -4.80 -0.15 -1.38
N PHE A 46 -3.88 -0.68 -2.17
CA PHE A 46 -3.58 -0.17 -3.50
C PHE A 46 -4.81 -0.20 -4.43
N GLY A 47 -5.56 -1.31 -4.45
CA GLY A 47 -6.80 -1.37 -5.24
C GLY A 47 -7.84 -0.33 -4.80
N ARG A 48 -7.92 -0.01 -3.51
CA ARG A 48 -8.77 1.09 -3.02
C ARG A 48 -8.28 2.46 -3.49
N MET A 49 -6.97 2.70 -3.45
CA MET A 49 -6.35 3.93 -3.96
C MET A 49 -6.69 4.15 -5.45
N GLU A 50 -6.61 3.08 -6.26
CA GLU A 50 -7.02 3.10 -7.67
C GLU A 50 -8.52 3.44 -7.82
N CYS A 51 -9.40 2.80 -7.04
CA CYS A 51 -10.84 3.08 -7.09
C CYS A 51 -11.20 4.51 -6.69
N GLU A 52 -10.43 5.11 -5.78
CA GLU A 52 -10.60 6.50 -5.35
C GLU A 52 -9.93 7.50 -6.32
N ASN A 53 -9.38 7.02 -7.45
CA ASN A 53 -8.67 7.82 -8.47
C ASN A 53 -7.55 8.69 -7.90
N VAL A 54 -6.83 8.16 -6.90
CA VAL A 54 -5.70 8.87 -6.30
C VAL A 54 -4.43 8.57 -7.09
N ASP A 55 -3.69 9.63 -7.44
CA ASP A 55 -2.46 9.52 -8.22
C ASP A 55 -1.41 8.64 -7.51
N LEU A 56 -0.72 7.82 -8.28
CA LEU A 56 0.38 7.01 -7.79
C LEU A 56 1.66 7.83 -7.70
N ASN A 57 2.50 7.53 -6.72
CA ASN A 57 3.89 7.98 -6.70
C ASN A 57 4.84 6.78 -6.86
N GLU A 58 6.10 7.05 -7.20
CA GLU A 58 7.13 6.02 -7.42
C GLU A 58 7.30 5.13 -6.19
N VAL A 59 7.21 5.70 -4.99
CA VAL A 59 7.31 4.97 -3.72
C VAL A 59 6.19 3.93 -3.59
N THR A 60 4.97 4.29 -3.96
CA THR A 60 3.82 3.38 -3.95
C THR A 60 4.05 2.22 -4.92
N LEU A 61 4.52 2.51 -6.14
CA LEU A 61 4.78 1.47 -7.15
C LEU A 61 5.83 0.45 -6.67
N VAL A 62 6.95 0.91 -6.10
CA VAL A 62 8.00 0.04 -5.55
C VAL A 62 7.45 -0.85 -4.42
N ASN A 63 6.65 -0.29 -3.52
CA ASN A 63 6.08 -1.03 -2.40
C ASN A 63 5.03 -2.05 -2.84
N VAL A 64 4.21 -1.71 -3.83
CA VAL A 64 3.23 -2.63 -4.41
C VAL A 64 3.93 -3.77 -5.15
N LEU A 65 4.96 -3.49 -5.96
CA LEU A 65 5.76 -4.54 -6.62
C LEU A 65 6.42 -5.48 -5.60
N THR A 66 6.93 -4.92 -4.50
CA THR A 66 7.50 -5.71 -3.39
C THR A 66 6.42 -6.58 -2.74
N ALA A 67 5.22 -6.04 -2.51
CA ALA A 67 4.09 -6.80 -1.99
C ALA A 67 3.65 -7.90 -2.97
N CYS A 68 3.62 -7.66 -4.28
CA CYS A 68 3.33 -8.66 -5.31
C CYS A 68 4.34 -9.81 -5.27
N ALA A 69 5.64 -9.50 -5.20
CA ALA A 69 6.69 -10.51 -5.12
C ALA A 69 6.54 -11.40 -3.87
N ARG A 70 6.19 -10.80 -2.73
CA ARG A 70 5.95 -11.52 -1.46
C ARG A 70 4.66 -12.33 -1.47
N ALA A 71 3.58 -11.80 -2.04
CA ALA A 71 2.30 -12.48 -2.20
C ALA A 71 2.28 -13.53 -3.32
N ARG A 72 3.34 -13.56 -4.16
CA ARG A 72 3.40 -14.33 -5.41
C ARG A 72 2.24 -14.00 -6.36
N ASP A 73 1.81 -12.75 -6.37
CA ASP A 73 0.72 -12.24 -7.20
C ASP A 73 1.27 -11.64 -8.50
N LEU A 74 1.47 -12.51 -9.49
CA LEU A 74 2.02 -12.13 -10.80
C LEU A 74 1.05 -11.28 -11.62
N ASP A 75 -0.25 -11.48 -11.43
CA ASP A 75 -1.26 -10.74 -12.19
C ASP A 75 -1.32 -9.29 -11.73
N MET A 76 -1.23 -9.06 -10.41
CA MET A 76 -1.07 -7.71 -9.87
C MET A 76 0.25 -7.06 -10.30
N ALA A 77 1.37 -7.81 -10.28
CA ALA A 77 2.65 -7.28 -10.75
C ALA A 77 2.59 -6.79 -12.21
N LYS A 78 1.95 -7.56 -13.11
CA LYS A 78 1.74 -7.17 -14.51
C LYS A 78 0.84 -5.94 -14.67
N ARG A 79 -0.15 -5.76 -13.79
CA ARG A 79 -0.99 -4.56 -13.79
C ARG A 79 -0.17 -3.33 -13.42
N VAL A 80 0.63 -3.43 -12.36
CA VAL A 80 1.45 -2.33 -11.82
C VAL A 80 2.54 -1.93 -12.80
N HIS A 81 3.10 -2.88 -13.56
CA HIS A 81 4.12 -2.59 -14.57
C HIS A 81 3.66 -1.60 -15.64
N ARG A 82 2.35 -1.55 -15.97
CA ARG A 82 1.80 -0.59 -16.95
C ARG A 82 1.86 0.88 -16.52
N TYR A 83 2.15 1.15 -15.25
CA TYR A 83 2.33 2.51 -14.74
C TYR A 83 3.80 2.97 -14.82
N ILE A 84 4.71 2.10 -15.26
CA ILE A 84 6.16 2.36 -15.34
C ILE A 84 6.61 2.51 -16.81
N ASP A 85 5.80 2.04 -17.75
CA ASP A 85 5.96 2.24 -19.21
C ASP A 85 5.33 3.57 -19.67
#